data_AF-A0AAU5LTW2-F1
#
_entry.id   AF-A0AAU5LTW2-F1
#
_cell.length_a   1.000
_cell.length_b   1.000
_cell.length_c   1.000
_cell.angle_alpha   90.00
_cell.angle_beta   90.00
_cell.angle_gamma   90.00
#
_symmetry.space_group_name_H-M   'P 1'
#
loop_
_entity.id
_entity.type
_entity.pdbx_description
1 polymer ?
#
loop_
_entity_poly.entity_id
_entity_poly.type
_entity_poly.pdbx_seq_one_letter_code
_entity_poly.pdbx_strand_id
1 'polypeptide(L)'
;MIARAQEAGKLRSDFEHQDFVVVLMANAGVVAATSGSAPKASPRLVGYLLQAFAAEAAKPLPPAPSPAQTYRALKRLSPPEV
;
A
#
# COMPACT_ATOMS: atom_id res chain seq x y z
N MET A 1 -11.45 -7.90 -6.77
CA MET A 1 -10.04 -8.21 -7.14
C MET A 1 -9.29 -8.81 -5.96
N ILE A 2 -9.29 -8.15 -4.78
CA ILE A 2 -8.68 -8.67 -3.54
C ILE A 2 -9.19 -10.07 -3.20
N ALA A 3 -10.51 -10.23 -3.01
CA ALA A 3 -11.12 -11.51 -2.68
C ALA A 3 -10.69 -12.64 -3.63
N ARG A 4 -10.74 -12.40 -4.96
CA ARG A 4 -10.26 -13.35 -5.96
C ARG A 4 -8.79 -13.74 -5.81
N ALA A 5 -7.92 -12.79 -5.47
CA ALA A 5 -6.49 -13.05 -5.26
C ALA A 5 -6.22 -13.84 -3.97
N GLN A 6 -7.03 -13.61 -2.94
CA GLN A 6 -7.02 -14.37 -1.69
C GLN A 6 -7.54 -15.79 -1.91
N GLU A 7 -8.68 -15.94 -2.59
CA GLU A 7 -9.26 -17.24 -2.99
C GLU A 7 -8.30 -18.07 -3.84
N ALA A 8 -7.54 -17.43 -4.73
CA ALA A 8 -6.50 -18.09 -5.53
C ALA A 8 -5.20 -18.40 -4.74
N GLY A 9 -5.14 -18.08 -3.45
CA GLY A 9 -3.98 -18.31 -2.59
C GLY A 9 -2.74 -17.49 -2.99
N LYS A 10 -2.92 -16.37 -3.69
CA LYS A 10 -1.82 -15.51 -4.15
C LYS A 10 -1.58 -14.31 -3.23
N LEU A 11 -2.63 -13.84 -2.55
CA LEU A 11 -2.58 -12.70 -1.64
C LEU A 11 -2.81 -13.17 -0.21
N ARG A 12 -2.06 -12.61 0.75
CA ARG A 12 -2.25 -12.87 2.19
C ARG A 12 -3.71 -12.62 2.60
N SER A 13 -4.24 -13.47 3.47
CA SER A 13 -5.67 -13.51 3.83
C SER A 13 -6.13 -12.31 4.66
N ASP A 14 -5.20 -11.63 5.32
CA ASP A 14 -5.42 -10.44 6.14
C ASP A 14 -5.15 -9.13 5.38
N PHE A 15 -4.93 -9.18 4.05
CA PHE A 15 -4.86 -7.98 3.22
C PHE A 15 -6.24 -7.35 3.06
N GLU A 16 -6.36 -6.06 3.40
CA GLU A 16 -7.60 -5.30 3.27
C GLU A 16 -7.48 -4.16 2.24
N HIS A 17 -8.63 -3.62 1.81
CA HIS A 17 -8.65 -2.49 0.88
C HIS A 17 -7.94 -1.25 1.44
N GLN A 18 -7.91 -1.11 2.76
CA GLN A 18 -7.23 -0.03 3.48
C GLN A 18 -5.71 -0.09 3.32
N ASP A 19 -5.13 -1.27 3.12
CA ASP A 19 -3.68 -1.42 2.90
C ASP A 19 -3.25 -0.77 1.58
N PHE A 20 -4.12 -0.72 0.57
CA PHE A 20 -3.83 0.03 -0.66
C PHE A 20 -3.60 1.51 -0.40
N VAL A 21 -4.32 2.12 0.56
CA VAL A 21 -4.11 3.53 0.91
C VAL A 21 -2.70 3.72 1.47
N VAL A 22 -2.26 2.82 2.36
CA VAL A 22 -0.91 2.84 2.95
C VAL A 22 0.17 2.67 1.87
N VAL A 23 -0.03 1.74 0.94
CA VAL A 23 0.86 1.50 -0.21
C VAL A 23 1.01 2.74 -1.08
N LEU A 24 -0.10 3.39 -1.42
CA LEU A 24 -0.11 4.59 -2.25
C LEU A 24 0.60 5.75 -1.55
N MET A 25 0.38 5.92 -0.24
CA MET A 25 1.09 6.91 0.57
C MET A 25 2.61 6.68 0.58
N ALA A 26 3.04 5.44 0.80
CA ALA A 26 4.45 5.09 0.79
C ALA A 26 5.10 5.35 -0.58
N ASN A 27 4.43 4.95 -1.66
CA ASN A 27 4.93 5.21 -3.01
C ASN A 27 4.95 6.69 -3.36
N ALA A 28 3.91 7.46 -2.98
CA ALA A 28 3.89 8.92 -3.16
C ALA A 28 5.07 9.60 -2.43
N GLY A 29 5.38 9.16 -1.20
CA GLY A 29 6.55 9.64 -0.46
C GLY A 29 7.86 9.34 -1.19
N VAL A 30 8.02 8.14 -1.74
CA VAL A 30 9.20 7.79 -2.55
C VAL A 30 9.29 8.64 -3.82
N VAL A 31 8.19 8.81 -4.56
CA VAL A 31 8.16 9.64 -5.77
C VAL A 31 8.55 11.08 -5.45
N ALA A 32 7.94 11.67 -4.42
CA ALA A 32 8.21 13.05 -4.01
C ALA A 32 9.68 13.25 -3.59
N ALA A 33 10.25 12.31 -2.83
CA ALA A 33 11.63 12.43 -2.34
C ALA A 33 12.69 12.15 -3.43
N THR A 34 12.38 11.30 -4.41
CA THR A 34 13.36 10.87 -5.43
C THR A 34 13.29 11.65 -6.73
N SER A 35 12.24 12.45 -6.97
CA SER A 35 12.10 13.34 -8.12
C SER A 35 12.46 12.64 -9.45
N GLY A 36 13.45 13.12 -10.20
CA GLY A 36 13.89 12.52 -11.47
C GLY A 36 14.37 11.06 -11.37
N SER A 37 14.70 10.56 -10.17
CA SER A 37 15.06 9.15 -9.94
C SER A 37 13.87 8.25 -9.61
N ALA A 38 12.65 8.80 -9.48
CA ALA A 38 11.43 8.05 -9.18
C ALA A 38 11.16 6.86 -10.14
N PRO A 39 11.43 6.96 -11.47
CA PRO A 39 11.24 5.82 -12.38
C PRO A 39 12.08 4.58 -12.03
N LYS A 40 13.17 4.73 -11.26
CA LYS A 40 13.98 3.61 -10.76
C LYS A 40 13.56 3.17 -9.36
N ALA A 41 13.21 4.10 -8.48
CA ALA A 41 12.90 3.83 -7.08
C ALA A 41 11.49 3.22 -6.87
N SER A 42 10.47 3.76 -7.54
CA SER A 42 9.08 3.29 -7.37
C SER A 42 8.88 1.82 -7.76
N PRO A 43 9.35 1.32 -8.92
CA PRO A 43 9.20 -0.09 -9.26
C PRO A 43 9.86 -1.02 -8.24
N ARG A 44 10.98 -0.59 -7.65
CA ARG A 44 11.67 -1.37 -6.62
C ARG A 44 10.86 -1.47 -5.34
N LEU A 45 10.27 -0.36 -4.88
CA LEU A 45 9.36 -0.37 -3.72
C LEU A 45 8.15 -1.26 -3.98
N VAL A 46 7.49 -1.10 -5.13
CA VAL A 46 6.31 -1.92 -5.49
C VAL A 46 6.67 -3.40 -5.52
N GLY A 47 7.85 -3.76 -6.06
CA GLY A 47 8.35 -5.12 -6.02
C GLY A 47 8.47 -5.69 -4.59
N TYR A 48 9.04 -4.92 -3.65
CA TYR A 48 9.09 -5.33 -2.24
C TYR A 48 7.70 -5.49 -1.62
N LEU A 49 6.78 -4.58 -1.90
CA LEU A 49 5.42 -4.62 -1.35
C LEU A 49 4.65 -5.83 -1.89
N LEU A 50 4.70 -6.09 -3.19
CA LEU A 50 4.05 -7.26 -3.80
C LEU A 50 4.58 -8.58 -3.21
N GLN A 51 5.90 -8.68 -3.00
CA GLN A 51 6.50 -9.84 -2.33
C GLN A 51 6.02 -9.97 -0.88
N ALA A 52 5.92 -8.87 -0.13
CA ALA A 52 5.44 -8.87 1.25
C ALA A 52 3.94 -9.21 1.38
N PHE A 53 3.15 -8.97 0.34
CA PHE A 53 1.72 -9.31 0.29
C PHE A 53 1.44 -10.73 -0.20
N ALA A 54 2.43 -11.43 -0.75
CA ALA A 54 2.27 -12.80 -1.20
C ALA A 54 1.84 -13.71 -0.03
N ALA A 55 0.87 -14.60 -0.28
CA ALA A 55 0.38 -15.52 0.73
C ALA A 55 1.51 -16.42 1.30
N GLU A 56 2.48 -16.79 0.47
CA GLU A 56 3.64 -17.61 0.85
C GLU A 56 4.56 -16.90 1.87
N ALA A 57 4.66 -15.58 1.81
CA ALA A 57 5.49 -14.79 2.71
C ALA A 57 4.75 -14.37 4.01
N ALA A 58 3.49 -14.78 4.17
CA ALA A 58 2.62 -14.29 5.22
C ALA A 58 3.14 -14.65 6.62
N LYS A 59 3.30 -13.62 7.44
CA LYS A 59 3.51 -13.70 8.90
C LYS A 59 2.52 -12.75 9.57
N PRO A 60 2.16 -12.99 10.84
CA PRO A 60 1.22 -12.14 11.56
C PRO A 60 1.60 -10.65 11.46
N LEU A 61 0.59 -9.81 11.21
CA LEU A 61 0.70 -8.35 11.25
C LEU A 61 -0.28 -7.79 12.29
N PRO A 62 -0.06 -6.55 12.76
CA PRO A 62 -1.11 -5.76 13.39
C PRO A 62 -2.34 -5.64 12.47
N PRO A 63 -3.54 -5.41 13.02
CA PRO A 63 -4.74 -5.23 12.20
C PRO A 63 -4.57 -4.07 11.22
N ALA A 64 -5.23 -4.19 10.06
CA ALA A 64 -5.26 -3.13 9.06
C ALA A 64 -5.82 -1.83 9.66
N PRO A 65 -5.43 -0.66 9.14
CA PRO A 65 -6.00 0.61 9.58
C PRO A 65 -7.52 0.63 9.35
N SER A 66 -8.26 1.21 10.29
CA SER A 66 -9.70 1.38 10.12
C SER A 66 -10.01 2.33 8.95
N PRO A 67 -11.20 2.21 8.33
CA PRO A 67 -11.66 3.14 7.30
C PRO A 67 -11.60 4.62 7.74
N ALA A 68 -11.88 4.91 9.01
CA ALA A 68 -11.78 6.27 9.54
C ALA A 68 -10.34 6.77 9.62
N GLN A 69 -9.37 5.89 9.94
CA GLN A 69 -7.95 6.24 9.96
C GLN A 69 -7.43 6.53 8.55
N THR A 70 -7.75 5.69 7.57
CA THR A 70 -7.35 5.89 6.17
C THR A 70 -8.02 7.13 5.56
N TYR A 71 -9.30 7.35 5.83
CA TYR A 71 -10.00 8.56 5.38
C TYR A 71 -9.37 9.85 5.91
N ARG A 72 -9.01 9.90 7.20
CA ARG A 72 -8.31 11.05 7.78
C ARG A 72 -6.92 11.24 7.17
N ALA A 73 -6.19 10.16 6.90
CA ALA A 73 -4.90 10.23 6.25
C ALA A 73 -5.02 10.81 4.84
N LEU A 74 -5.97 10.33 4.04
CA LEU A 74 -6.25 10.86 2.70
C LEU A 74 -6.57 12.35 2.73
N LYS A 75 -7.41 12.82 3.67
CA LYS A 75 -7.70 14.25 3.83
C LYS A 75 -6.48 15.12 4.08
N ARG A 76 -5.44 14.60 4.74
CA ARG A 76 -4.20 15.34 5.01
C ARG A 76 -3.26 15.39 3.80
N LEU A 77 -3.43 14.47 2.85
CA LEU A 77 -2.65 14.44 1.60
C LEU A 77 -3.21 15.40 0.55
N SER A 78 -4.49 15.76 0.65
CA SER A 78 -5.05 16.84 -0.14
C SER A 78 -4.34 18.15 0.22
N PRO A 79 -3.77 18.87 -0.75
CA PRO A 79 -3.28 20.22 -0.51
C PRO A 79 -4.42 21.09 0.05
N PRO A 80 -4.14 22.08 0.91
CA PRO A 80 -5.17 23.03 1.33
C PRO A 80 -5.77 23.69 0.07
N GLU A 81 -7.10 23.80 0.03
CA GLU A 81 -7.78 24.60 -0.99
C GLU A 81 -7.25 26.04 -0.87
N VAL A 82 -6.59 26.52 -1.94
CA VAL A 82 -6.10 27.89 -2.10
C VAL A 82 -7.18 28.80 -2.65
#